data_AF-A0A938B5T6-F1
#
_entry.id   AF-A0A938B5T6-F1
#
_cell.length_a   1.000
_cell.length_b   1.000
_cell.length_c   1.000
_cell.angle_alpha   90.00
_cell.angle_beta   90.00
_cell.angle_gamma   90.00
#
_symmetry.space_group_name_H-M   'P 1'
#
loop_
_entity.id
_entity.type
_entity.pdbx_description
1 polymer ?
#
loop_
_entity_poly.entity_id
_entity_poly.type
_entity_poly.pdbx_seq_one_letter_code
_entity_poly.pdbx_strand_id
1 'polypeptide(L)'
;MRFFIVILCILSFLFANSCGKDRQIEIGKEMLRSGRFMEAQTHFENIIRIQPQNARAHYQLGRVYYALEQYQKAVEQYKQALNIQPQNPEIQIAMGEALLFGEQNMEALRMFLQALQPSGPPPQPPRKQGGKERRIKNQYVLKIAGLVGDAFHVSQLTQIDKDNCLPSFSPDGRYIAFTSYRDEDGEIYIMNADGAEQKRLTIHPQKNDYSASFSADGKKILFASSDDRLSQANVTLQSDGSSARSELFYLLDLNGNQMTPLMNNSSPIGNPVFSPDGSQIAFEANAGGNLDIYLMDTDGKNRRRITTEPADDGQPAFSPDGKYIAFVSRRDDNYELYMMDANGSNQRRLTYTPVDEYDPAFSSDGKKLAYVSAKGHDLELMLLDLKTKASLQLTKTPGANINPAFSLNGKLAFASDRTDYLEIYLMDLRRPMSQTELITNIKKMISGESLDFRSF
;
A
#
# COMPACT_ATOMS: atom_id res chain seq x y z
N MET A 1 61.37 4.18 13.86
CA MET A 1 60.47 5.31 13.50
C MET A 1 59.91 5.24 12.08
N ARG A 2 60.68 4.88 11.04
CA ARG A 2 60.18 4.81 9.65
C ARG A 2 59.16 3.69 9.36
N PHE A 3 59.19 2.57 10.10
CA PHE A 3 58.23 1.47 9.93
C PHE A 3 56.82 1.76 10.52
N PHE A 4 56.74 2.58 11.58
CA PHE A 4 55.47 2.92 12.23
C PHE A 4 54.64 3.94 11.41
N ILE A 5 55.32 4.83 10.67
CA ILE A 5 54.66 5.85 9.82
C ILE A 5 54.05 5.20 8.57
N VAL A 6 54.67 4.16 8.01
CA VAL A 6 54.13 3.44 6.85
C VAL A 6 52.87 2.65 7.22
N ILE A 7 52.83 2.04 8.41
CA ILE A 7 51.65 1.32 8.91
C ILE A 7 50.49 2.29 9.23
N LEU A 8 50.77 3.47 9.81
CA LEU A 8 49.75 4.50 10.03
C LEU A 8 49.21 5.08 8.71
N CYS A 9 50.05 5.28 7.69
CA CYS A 9 49.62 5.74 6.37
C CYS A 9 48.79 4.69 5.62
N ILE A 10 49.13 3.40 5.72
CA ILE A 10 48.36 2.30 5.11
C ILE A 10 47.02 2.12 5.84
N LEU A 11 46.98 2.24 7.17
CA LEU A 11 45.74 2.23 7.95
C LEU A 11 44.87 3.46 7.64
N SER A 12 45.43 4.68 7.54
CA SER A 12 44.64 5.85 7.14
C SER A 12 44.14 5.78 5.70
N PHE A 13 44.88 5.12 4.78
CA PHE A 13 44.44 4.90 3.40
C PHE A 13 43.38 3.78 3.29
N LEU A 14 43.43 2.76 4.14
CA LEU A 14 42.41 1.72 4.26
C LEU A 14 41.12 2.25 4.92
N PHE A 15 41.23 3.10 5.95
CA PHE A 15 40.08 3.74 6.60
C PHE A 15 39.45 4.86 5.76
N ALA A 16 40.24 5.63 5.00
CA ALA A 16 39.70 6.61 4.05
C ALA A 16 38.98 5.92 2.88
N ASN A 17 39.47 4.76 2.41
CA ASN A 17 38.81 3.97 1.37
C ASN A 17 37.52 3.28 1.85
N SER A 18 37.44 2.80 3.09
CA SER A 18 36.18 2.20 3.57
C SER A 18 35.08 3.27 3.73
N CYS A 19 35.41 4.46 4.22
CA CYS A 19 34.47 5.56 4.37
C CYS A 19 33.99 6.15 3.03
N GLY A 20 34.86 6.17 2.01
CA GLY A 20 34.50 6.58 0.64
C GLY A 20 33.65 5.55 -0.11
N LYS A 21 33.89 4.25 0.13
CA LYS A 21 33.14 3.14 -0.49
C LYS A 21 31.68 3.11 -0.06
N ASP A 22 31.40 3.27 1.23
CA ASP A 22 30.03 3.31 1.72
C ASP A 22 29.28 4.56 1.22
N ARG A 23 29.99 5.69 1.08
CA ARG A 23 29.39 6.94 0.56
C ARG A 23 28.91 6.80 -0.89
N GLN A 24 29.67 6.16 -1.77
CA GLN A 24 29.29 5.97 -3.17
C GLN A 24 28.05 5.07 -3.31
N ILE A 25 27.94 4.06 -2.47
CA ILE A 25 26.72 3.22 -2.43
C ILE A 25 25.51 4.03 -1.95
N GLU A 26 25.66 4.85 -0.91
CA GLU A 26 24.55 5.67 -0.41
C GLU A 26 24.07 6.71 -1.44
N ILE A 27 24.98 7.31 -2.21
CA ILE A 27 24.60 8.22 -3.32
C ILE A 27 23.72 7.51 -4.35
N GLY A 28 24.16 6.34 -4.82
CA GLY A 28 23.38 5.57 -5.80
C GLY A 28 22.04 5.07 -5.23
N LYS A 29 21.99 4.73 -3.94
CA LYS A 29 20.74 4.38 -3.25
C LYS A 29 19.77 5.56 -3.20
N GLU A 30 20.27 6.77 -3.02
CA GLU A 30 19.43 7.97 -3.02
C GLU A 30 18.87 8.26 -4.41
N MET A 31 19.70 8.13 -5.46
CA MET A 31 19.21 8.20 -6.85
C MET A 31 18.06 7.22 -7.09
N LEU A 32 18.23 5.97 -6.65
CA LEU A 32 17.19 4.94 -6.75
C LEU A 32 15.91 5.29 -5.97
N ARG A 33 16.02 5.90 -4.78
CA ARG A 33 14.86 6.35 -3.99
C ARG A 33 14.13 7.54 -4.61
N SER A 34 14.87 8.39 -5.32
CA SER A 34 14.32 9.56 -6.01
C SER A 34 13.87 9.26 -7.45
N GLY A 35 13.73 7.99 -7.84
CA GLY A 35 13.29 7.59 -9.19
C GLY A 35 14.31 7.83 -10.31
N ARG A 36 15.55 8.22 -9.98
CA ARG A 36 16.62 8.51 -10.95
C ARG A 36 17.33 7.23 -11.39
N PHE A 37 16.57 6.29 -11.95
CA PHE A 37 17.02 4.92 -12.22
C PHE A 37 18.17 4.85 -13.22
N MET A 38 18.12 5.62 -14.31
CA MET A 38 19.19 5.63 -15.32
C MET A 38 20.52 6.14 -14.75
N GLU A 39 20.49 7.19 -13.94
CA GLU A 39 21.68 7.69 -13.26
C GLU A 39 22.23 6.69 -12.24
N ALA A 40 21.34 6.06 -11.47
CA ALA A 40 21.71 5.00 -10.54
C ALA A 40 22.37 3.82 -11.26
N GLN A 41 21.85 3.42 -12.43
CA GLN A 41 22.40 2.35 -13.26
C GLN A 41 23.86 2.67 -13.63
N THR A 42 24.10 3.79 -14.32
CA THR A 42 25.44 4.20 -14.75
C THR A 42 26.39 4.35 -13.56
N HIS A 43 25.90 4.83 -12.43
CA HIS A 43 26.68 4.97 -11.21
C HIS A 43 27.15 3.62 -10.66
N PHE A 44 26.25 2.64 -10.50
CA PHE A 44 26.62 1.31 -9.98
C PHE A 44 27.46 0.50 -10.98
N GLU A 45 27.22 0.63 -12.28
CA GLU A 45 28.07 0.02 -13.32
C GLU A 45 29.52 0.52 -13.20
N ASN A 46 29.72 1.82 -12.94
CA ASN A 46 31.06 2.38 -12.72
C ASN A 46 31.72 1.84 -11.44
N ILE A 47 30.97 1.65 -10.36
CA ILE A 47 31.49 1.04 -9.13
C ILE A 47 31.95 -0.39 -9.40
N ILE A 48 31.15 -1.19 -10.12
CA ILE A 48 31.47 -2.58 -10.47
C ILE A 48 32.67 -2.65 -11.40
N ARG A 49 32.78 -1.73 -12.37
CA ARG A 49 33.94 -1.65 -13.29
C ARG A 49 35.25 -1.48 -12.54
N ILE A 50 35.26 -0.70 -11.46
CA ILE A 50 36.44 -0.46 -10.63
C ILE A 50 36.62 -1.59 -9.59
N GLN A 51 35.51 -2.14 -9.08
CA GLN A 51 35.49 -3.14 -8.01
C GLN A 51 34.53 -4.30 -8.36
N PRO A 52 34.96 -5.25 -9.21
CA PRO A 52 34.08 -6.35 -9.66
C PRO A 52 33.65 -7.32 -8.56
N GLN A 53 34.31 -7.30 -7.41
CA GLN A 53 34.00 -8.15 -6.24
C GLN A 53 33.16 -7.40 -5.19
N ASN A 54 32.51 -6.30 -5.55
CA ASN A 54 31.65 -5.53 -4.65
C ASN A 54 30.22 -6.08 -4.67
N ALA A 55 29.92 -7.03 -3.78
CA ALA A 55 28.60 -7.64 -3.64
C ALA A 55 27.47 -6.61 -3.45
N ARG A 56 27.74 -5.53 -2.71
CA ARG A 56 26.75 -4.48 -2.44
C ARG A 56 26.43 -3.68 -3.70
N ALA A 57 27.41 -3.40 -4.55
CA ALA A 57 27.20 -2.73 -5.82
C ALA A 57 26.40 -3.60 -6.80
N HIS A 58 26.72 -4.90 -6.90
CA HIS A 58 25.93 -5.86 -7.67
C HIS A 58 24.48 -5.94 -7.17
N TYR A 59 24.29 -6.04 -5.85
CA TYR A 59 22.95 -6.03 -5.24
C TYR A 59 22.17 -4.75 -5.58
N GLN A 60 22.78 -3.56 -5.46
CA GLN A 60 22.07 -2.33 -5.80
C GLN A 60 21.81 -2.18 -7.30
N LEU A 61 22.74 -2.59 -8.18
CA LEU A 61 22.49 -2.60 -9.63
C LEU A 61 21.36 -3.58 -9.98
N GLY A 62 21.28 -4.74 -9.32
CA GLY A 62 20.15 -5.64 -9.45
C GLY A 62 18.83 -4.99 -9.07
N ARG A 63 18.81 -4.18 -8.00
CA ARG A 63 17.62 -3.39 -7.62
C ARG A 63 17.25 -2.33 -8.65
N VAL A 64 18.23 -1.70 -9.30
CA VAL A 64 17.97 -0.76 -10.40
C VAL A 64 17.34 -1.49 -11.58
N TYR A 65 17.90 -2.62 -12.01
CA TYR A 65 17.32 -3.42 -13.08
C TYR A 65 15.92 -3.92 -12.74
N TYR A 66 15.67 -4.30 -11.49
CA TYR A 66 14.33 -4.65 -11.03
C TYR A 66 13.35 -3.48 -11.15
N ALA A 67 13.75 -2.26 -10.74
CA ALA A 67 12.93 -1.06 -10.88
C ALA A 67 12.68 -0.65 -12.34
N LEU A 68 13.57 -1.06 -13.25
CA LEU A 68 13.43 -0.90 -14.70
C LEU A 68 12.71 -2.10 -15.36
N GLU A 69 12.12 -3.00 -14.58
CA GLU A 69 11.43 -4.23 -15.02
C GLU A 69 12.31 -5.19 -15.84
N GLN A 70 13.63 -5.02 -15.78
CA GLN A 70 14.62 -5.89 -16.42
C GLN A 70 14.95 -7.07 -15.49
N TYR A 71 13.95 -7.88 -15.16
CA TYR A 71 14.03 -8.94 -14.14
C TYR A 71 15.17 -9.92 -14.39
N GLN A 72 15.41 -10.32 -15.65
CA GLN A 72 16.50 -11.22 -15.99
C GLN A 72 17.88 -10.63 -15.66
N LYS A 73 18.10 -9.35 -16.00
CA LYS A 73 19.36 -8.65 -15.65
C LYS A 73 19.48 -8.45 -14.13
N ALA A 74 18.37 -8.20 -13.44
CA ALA A 74 18.35 -8.12 -11.98
C ALA A 74 18.83 -9.44 -11.36
N VAL A 75 18.27 -10.57 -11.81
CA VAL A 75 18.65 -11.92 -11.39
C VAL A 75 20.15 -12.20 -11.64
N GLU A 76 20.68 -11.80 -12.80
CA GLU A 76 22.12 -11.94 -13.10
C GLU A 76 23.00 -11.18 -12.09
N GLN A 77 22.66 -9.94 -11.77
CA GLN A 77 23.41 -9.15 -10.79
C GLN A 77 23.28 -9.72 -9.38
N TYR A 78 22.10 -10.20 -8.99
CA TYR A 78 21.92 -10.87 -7.70
C TYR A 78 22.72 -12.16 -7.60
N LYS A 79 22.82 -12.95 -8.69
CA LYS A 79 23.69 -14.12 -8.76
C LYS A 79 25.16 -13.74 -8.51
N GLN A 80 25.65 -12.66 -9.13
CA GLN A 80 27.02 -12.17 -8.85
C GLN A 80 27.20 -11.78 -7.38
N ALA A 81 26.21 -11.12 -6.79
CA ALA A 81 26.25 -10.74 -5.38
C ALA A 81 26.23 -11.97 -4.43
N LEU A 82 25.42 -12.99 -4.73
CA LEU A 82 25.34 -14.24 -3.96
C LEU A 82 26.60 -15.11 -4.14
N ASN A 83 27.28 -15.07 -5.29
CA ASN A 83 28.58 -15.74 -5.45
C ASN A 83 29.62 -15.22 -4.43
N ILE A 84 29.51 -13.94 -4.04
CA ILE A 84 30.39 -13.30 -3.06
C ILE A 84 29.84 -13.48 -1.63
N GLN A 85 28.51 -13.43 -1.45
CA GLN A 85 27.83 -13.57 -0.15
C GLN A 85 26.69 -14.63 -0.22
N PRO A 86 27.00 -15.94 -0.20
CA PRO A 86 26.03 -16.99 -0.54
C PRO A 86 24.84 -17.13 0.42
N GLN A 87 24.99 -16.70 1.68
CA GLN A 87 23.99 -16.82 2.73
C GLN A 87 23.34 -15.48 3.09
N ASN A 88 23.40 -14.47 2.21
CA ASN A 88 22.79 -13.18 2.47
C ASN A 88 21.27 -13.21 2.18
N PRO A 89 20.39 -13.22 3.20
CA PRO A 89 18.95 -13.35 3.01
C PRO A 89 18.34 -12.14 2.27
N GLU A 90 18.91 -10.95 2.40
CA GLU A 90 18.40 -9.75 1.71
C GLU A 90 18.56 -9.87 0.18
N ILE A 91 19.68 -10.45 -0.26
CA ILE A 91 19.96 -10.69 -1.68
C ILE A 91 19.13 -11.88 -2.18
N GLN A 92 19.00 -12.94 -1.38
CA GLN A 92 18.13 -14.08 -1.72
C GLN A 92 16.68 -13.62 -1.91
N ILE A 93 16.14 -12.82 -0.99
CA ILE A 93 14.76 -12.30 -1.12
C ILE A 93 14.62 -11.40 -2.36
N ALA A 94 15.57 -10.52 -2.63
CA ALA A 94 15.51 -9.66 -3.81
C ALA A 94 15.61 -10.45 -5.13
N MET A 95 16.41 -11.53 -5.15
CA MET A 95 16.44 -12.45 -6.28
C MET A 95 15.14 -13.24 -6.40
N GLY A 96 14.58 -13.73 -5.30
CA GLY A 96 13.28 -14.41 -5.30
C GLY A 96 12.16 -13.51 -5.79
N GLU A 97 12.14 -12.24 -5.39
CA GLU A 97 11.20 -11.23 -5.89
C GLU A 97 11.38 -11.02 -7.39
N ALA A 98 12.60 -10.81 -7.89
CA ALA A 98 12.85 -10.67 -9.33
C ALA A 98 12.47 -11.93 -10.14
N LEU A 99 12.68 -13.12 -9.59
CA LEU A 99 12.26 -14.38 -10.20
C LEU A 99 10.73 -14.49 -10.26
N LEU A 100 10.02 -14.09 -9.20
CA LEU A 100 8.56 -14.12 -9.13
C LEU A 100 7.94 -13.23 -10.23
N PHE A 101 8.44 -12.00 -10.36
CA PHE A 101 7.98 -11.07 -11.40
C PHE A 101 8.48 -11.44 -12.80
N GLY A 102 9.55 -12.23 -12.91
CA GLY A 102 10.01 -12.86 -14.15
C GLY A 102 9.35 -14.21 -14.44
N GLU A 103 8.21 -14.51 -13.81
CA GLU A 103 7.39 -15.73 -13.96
C GLU A 103 8.09 -17.06 -13.60
N GLN A 104 9.23 -16.99 -12.91
CA GLN A 104 10.00 -18.14 -12.44
C GLN A 104 9.57 -18.53 -11.00
N ASN A 105 8.27 -18.74 -10.82
CA ASN A 105 7.61 -18.90 -9.51
C ASN A 105 8.26 -20.00 -8.64
N MET A 106 8.57 -21.17 -9.22
CA MET A 106 9.16 -22.28 -8.48
C MET A 106 10.58 -21.98 -7.98
N GLU A 107 11.37 -21.23 -8.74
CA GLU A 107 12.71 -20.80 -8.31
C GLU A 107 12.62 -19.72 -7.23
N ALA A 108 11.67 -18.79 -7.36
CA ALA A 108 11.38 -17.77 -6.36
C ALA A 108 11.05 -18.39 -4.99
N LEU A 109 10.11 -19.35 -4.95
CA LEU A 109 9.71 -20.04 -3.71
C LEU A 109 10.88 -20.78 -3.05
N ARG A 110 11.75 -21.43 -3.84
CA ARG A 110 12.96 -22.09 -3.32
C ARG A 110 13.93 -21.07 -2.73
N MET A 111 14.10 -19.92 -3.37
CA MET A 111 14.96 -18.85 -2.89
C MET A 111 14.43 -18.26 -1.57
N PHE A 112 13.11 -18.07 -1.45
CA PHE A 112 12.48 -17.64 -0.21
C PHE A 112 12.68 -18.65 0.93
N LEU A 113 12.55 -19.96 0.66
CA LEU A 113 12.85 -20.99 1.66
C LEU A 113 14.30 -20.94 2.14
N GLN A 114 15.26 -20.66 1.26
CA GLN A 114 16.66 -20.50 1.63
C GLN A 114 16.86 -19.29 2.54
N ALA A 115 16.24 -18.15 2.23
CA ALA A 115 16.30 -16.93 3.05
C ALA A 115 15.68 -17.10 4.44
N LEU A 116 14.72 -18.03 4.57
CA LEU A 116 14.06 -18.38 5.83
C LEU A 116 14.78 -19.48 6.61
N GLN A 117 15.85 -20.11 6.10
CA GLN A 117 16.60 -21.08 6.91
C GLN A 117 17.44 -20.35 7.97
N PRO A 118 17.56 -20.90 9.19
CA PRO A 118 18.50 -20.37 10.17
C PRO A 118 19.93 -20.45 9.62
N SER A 119 20.60 -19.30 9.57
CA SER A 119 22.02 -19.20 9.22
C SER A 119 22.88 -19.80 10.35
N GLY A 120 23.12 -21.11 10.28
CA GLY A 120 24.07 -21.83 11.16
C GLY A 120 23.47 -22.47 12.42
N PRO A 121 24.31 -23.17 13.22
CA PRO A 121 23.87 -23.92 14.40
C PRO A 121 23.21 -22.99 15.45
N PRO A 122 22.33 -23.54 16.30
CA PRO A 122 21.48 -22.76 17.20
C PRO A 122 22.32 -21.79 18.06
N PRO A 123 21.88 -20.54 18.23
CA PRO A 123 22.63 -19.56 18.99
C PRO A 123 22.79 -20.03 20.44
N GLN A 124 24.01 -19.93 20.96
CA GLN A 124 24.27 -19.95 22.40
C GLN A 124 23.42 -18.87 23.10
N PRO A 125 23.05 -19.04 24.39
CA PRO A 125 22.09 -18.18 25.08
C PRO A 125 22.45 -16.69 24.98
N PRO A 126 21.42 -15.81 24.94
CA PRO A 126 21.50 -14.54 24.24
C PRO A 126 22.45 -13.54 24.92
N ARG A 127 23.45 -13.07 24.16
CA ARG A 127 24.06 -11.75 24.38
C ARG A 127 23.09 -10.67 23.91
N LYS A 128 23.17 -9.47 24.50
CA LYS A 128 22.31 -8.28 24.27
C LYS A 128 22.09 -7.84 22.80
N GLN A 129 22.69 -8.50 21.80
CA GLN A 129 22.51 -8.29 20.36
C GLN A 129 21.26 -8.97 19.75
N GLY A 130 20.60 -9.91 20.46
CA GLY A 130 19.48 -10.69 19.91
C GLY A 130 18.23 -9.89 19.51
N GLY A 131 18.03 -8.68 20.05
CA GLY A 131 16.86 -7.86 19.73
C GLY A 131 16.86 -7.28 18.31
N LYS A 132 18.03 -6.86 17.80
CA LYS A 132 18.16 -6.30 16.44
C LYS A 132 18.03 -7.38 15.38
N GLU A 133 18.69 -8.51 15.58
CA GLU A 133 18.63 -9.65 14.66
C GLU A 133 17.23 -10.25 14.58
N ARG A 134 16.53 -10.40 15.72
CA ARG A 134 15.13 -10.85 15.75
C ARG A 134 14.21 -9.89 14.98
N ARG A 135 14.40 -8.57 15.13
CA ARG A 135 13.63 -7.57 14.36
C ARG A 135 13.87 -7.69 12.84
N ILE A 136 15.12 -7.90 12.43
CA ILE A 136 15.47 -8.07 11.00
C ILE A 136 14.89 -9.38 10.45
N LYS A 137 15.00 -10.50 11.18
CA LYS A 137 14.40 -11.78 10.77
C LYS A 137 12.88 -11.66 10.62
N ASN A 138 12.21 -10.97 11.54
CA ASN A 138 10.78 -10.71 11.42
C ASN A 138 10.43 -9.86 10.18
N GLN A 139 11.31 -8.94 9.76
CA GLN A 139 11.11 -8.15 8.55
C GLN A 139 11.21 -9.00 7.28
N TYR A 140 12.13 -9.98 7.23
CA TYR A 140 12.23 -10.91 6.10
C TYR A 140 11.02 -11.83 5.99
N VAL A 141 10.54 -12.36 7.12
CA VAL A 141 9.30 -13.16 7.16
C VAL A 141 8.14 -12.37 6.58
N LEU A 142 7.92 -11.14 7.06
CA LEU A 142 6.85 -10.28 6.55
C LEU A 142 7.00 -9.95 5.06
N LYS A 143 8.21 -9.62 4.62
CA LYS A 143 8.47 -9.30 3.22
C LYS A 143 8.15 -10.49 2.31
N ILE A 144 8.59 -11.69 2.69
CA ILE A 144 8.30 -12.89 1.90
C ILE A 144 6.81 -13.24 1.97
N ALA A 145 6.19 -13.16 3.14
CA ALA A 145 4.78 -13.49 3.32
C ALA A 145 3.88 -12.67 2.38
N GLY A 146 4.08 -11.36 2.30
CA GLY A 146 3.35 -10.49 1.37
C GLY A 146 3.67 -10.70 -0.11
N LEU A 147 4.75 -11.41 -0.46
CA LEU A 147 5.07 -11.77 -1.85
C LEU A 147 4.44 -13.11 -2.28
N VAL A 148 3.90 -13.89 -1.34
CA VAL A 148 3.37 -15.23 -1.61
C VAL A 148 1.99 -15.47 -0.99
N GLY A 149 1.37 -14.45 -0.40
CA GLY A 149 0.11 -14.54 0.31
C GLY A 149 -0.16 -13.28 1.12
N ASP A 150 -0.97 -13.40 2.17
CA ASP A 150 -1.19 -12.31 3.12
C ASP A 150 -0.04 -12.25 4.15
N ALA A 151 0.52 -11.07 4.37
CA ALA A 151 1.62 -10.88 5.32
C ALA A 151 1.19 -11.01 6.80
N PHE A 152 -0.11 -10.91 7.05
CA PHE A 152 -0.75 -10.94 8.36
C PHE A 152 -1.97 -11.85 8.31
N HIS A 153 -2.48 -12.22 9.49
CA HIS A 153 -3.72 -12.97 9.57
C HIS A 153 -4.89 -12.12 9.09
N VAL A 154 -5.65 -12.67 8.16
CA VAL A 154 -6.87 -12.09 7.57
C VAL A 154 -8.07 -12.89 8.07
N SER A 155 -9.26 -12.31 8.06
CA SER A 155 -10.52 -13.04 8.25
C SER A 155 -11.59 -12.42 7.35
N GLN A 156 -12.39 -13.26 6.70
CA GLN A 156 -13.53 -12.82 5.90
C GLN A 156 -14.69 -12.37 6.82
N LEU A 157 -15.23 -11.18 6.61
CA LEU A 157 -16.34 -10.61 7.41
C LEU A 157 -17.71 -10.75 6.73
N THR A 158 -17.73 -10.82 5.40
CA THR A 158 -18.96 -10.93 4.61
C THR A 158 -18.86 -12.11 3.64
N GLN A 159 -19.97 -12.80 3.42
CA GLN A 159 -20.06 -13.94 2.51
C GLN A 159 -21.46 -14.00 1.91
N ILE A 160 -21.60 -13.46 0.70
CA ILE A 160 -22.83 -13.37 -0.08
C ILE A 160 -22.51 -13.58 -1.57
N ASP A 161 -23.53 -13.82 -2.40
CA ASP A 161 -23.34 -14.04 -3.84
C ASP A 161 -23.35 -12.71 -4.64
N LYS A 162 -22.83 -11.62 -4.05
CA LYS A 162 -22.83 -10.24 -4.56
C LYS A 162 -21.66 -9.43 -3.97
N ASP A 163 -21.37 -8.27 -4.55
CA ASP A 163 -20.25 -7.44 -4.11
C ASP A 163 -20.52 -6.65 -2.82
N ASN A 164 -19.53 -6.66 -1.93
CA ASN A 164 -19.35 -5.75 -0.81
C ASN A 164 -18.00 -5.03 -0.93
N CYS A 165 -17.98 -3.71 -0.91
CA CYS A 165 -16.77 -2.91 -1.12
C CYS A 165 -16.74 -1.62 -0.29
N LEU A 166 -15.68 -0.82 -0.45
CA LEU A 166 -15.52 0.51 0.17
C LEU A 166 -15.75 0.52 1.70
N PRO A 167 -15.07 -0.35 2.48
CA PRO A 167 -15.23 -0.37 3.93
C PRO A 167 -14.68 0.93 4.55
N SER A 168 -15.31 1.36 5.64
CA SER A 168 -14.94 2.57 6.38
C SER A 168 -15.19 2.34 7.87
N PHE A 169 -14.19 2.62 8.71
CA PHE A 169 -14.33 2.45 10.16
C PHE A 169 -14.96 3.69 10.80
N SER A 170 -15.85 3.44 11.75
CA SER A 170 -16.25 4.45 12.73
C SER A 170 -15.05 4.95 13.55
N PRO A 171 -15.06 6.22 14.03
CA PRO A 171 -13.93 6.79 14.77
C PRO A 171 -13.55 6.03 16.03
N ASP A 172 -14.50 5.34 16.68
CA ASP A 172 -14.24 4.51 17.85
C ASP A 172 -13.84 3.06 17.51
N GLY A 173 -13.85 2.70 16.23
CA GLY A 173 -13.49 1.39 15.70
C GLY A 173 -14.51 0.28 16.00
N ARG A 174 -15.73 0.59 16.45
CA ARG A 174 -16.76 -0.41 16.77
C ARG A 174 -17.54 -0.89 15.56
N TYR A 175 -17.73 -0.02 14.58
CA TYR A 175 -18.51 -0.28 13.37
C TYR A 175 -17.69 -0.13 12.10
N ILE A 176 -18.09 -0.88 11.07
CA ILE A 176 -17.67 -0.74 9.68
C ILE A 176 -18.91 -0.39 8.86
N ALA A 177 -18.88 0.74 8.14
CA ALA A 177 -19.80 1.02 7.04
C ALA A 177 -19.19 0.55 5.73
N PHE A 178 -20.00 0.05 4.80
CA PHE A 178 -19.54 -0.47 3.50
C PHE A 178 -20.68 -0.40 2.48
N THR A 179 -20.35 -0.48 1.20
CA THR A 179 -21.33 -0.58 0.11
C THR A 179 -21.63 -2.04 -0.18
N SER A 180 -22.91 -2.39 -0.32
CA SER A 180 -23.34 -3.73 -0.71
C SER A 180 -24.31 -3.72 -1.89
N TYR A 181 -24.09 -4.64 -2.83
CA TYR A 181 -24.94 -4.87 -4.01
C TYR A 181 -25.91 -6.05 -3.82
N ARG A 182 -26.16 -6.45 -2.57
CA ARG A 182 -27.04 -7.58 -2.25
C ARG A 182 -28.52 -7.37 -2.61
N ASP A 183 -28.90 -6.11 -2.86
CA ASP A 183 -30.27 -5.69 -3.16
C ASP A 183 -30.42 -5.06 -4.56
N GLU A 184 -29.64 -5.53 -5.53
CA GLU A 184 -29.58 -5.06 -6.94
C GLU A 184 -28.91 -3.70 -7.15
N ASP A 185 -29.25 -2.70 -6.33
CA ASP A 185 -28.58 -1.41 -6.27
C ASP A 185 -27.53 -1.42 -5.13
N GLY A 186 -26.45 -0.67 -5.28
CA GLY A 186 -25.43 -0.46 -4.26
C GLY A 186 -25.96 0.41 -3.13
N GLU A 187 -25.89 -0.08 -1.90
CA GLU A 187 -26.48 0.57 -0.73
C GLU A 187 -25.50 0.60 0.42
N ILE A 188 -25.61 1.60 1.30
CA ILE A 188 -24.79 1.69 2.50
C ILE A 188 -25.33 0.71 3.55
N TYR A 189 -24.45 -0.17 3.97
CA TYR A 189 -24.63 -1.08 5.09
C TYR A 189 -23.69 -0.72 6.22
N ILE A 190 -24.06 -1.11 7.44
CA ILE A 190 -23.22 -1.02 8.62
C ILE A 190 -23.20 -2.37 9.33
N MET A 191 -22.07 -2.71 9.94
CA MET A 191 -21.90 -3.91 10.76
C MET A 191 -20.96 -3.64 11.94
N ASN A 192 -20.96 -4.54 12.92
CA ASN A 192 -19.94 -4.56 13.96
C ASN A 192 -18.56 -4.84 13.33
N ALA A 193 -17.49 -4.37 13.97
CA ALA A 193 -16.12 -4.51 13.47
C ALA A 193 -15.61 -5.98 13.40
N ASP A 194 -16.40 -6.94 13.87
CA ASP A 194 -16.17 -8.38 13.75
C ASP A 194 -17.03 -9.04 12.65
N GLY A 195 -17.81 -8.27 11.89
CA GLY A 195 -18.68 -8.74 10.81
C GLY A 195 -20.13 -9.04 11.22
N ALA A 196 -20.44 -9.03 12.52
CA ALA A 196 -21.77 -9.33 13.02
C ALA A 196 -22.76 -8.16 12.82
N GLU A 197 -24.06 -8.46 12.97
CA GLU A 197 -25.14 -7.47 13.00
C GLU A 197 -25.19 -6.54 11.77
N GLN A 198 -25.10 -7.11 10.57
CA GLN A 198 -25.19 -6.35 9.32
C GLN A 198 -26.59 -5.74 9.15
N LYS A 199 -26.64 -4.42 8.94
CA LYS A 199 -27.86 -3.64 8.77
C LYS A 199 -27.74 -2.71 7.57
N ARG A 200 -28.75 -2.73 6.70
CA ARG A 200 -28.92 -1.74 5.62
C ARG A 200 -29.30 -0.37 6.20
N LEU A 201 -28.65 0.69 5.74
CA LEU A 201 -28.94 2.06 6.18
C LEU A 201 -29.65 2.90 5.12
N THR A 202 -29.37 2.68 3.84
CA THR A 202 -29.98 3.43 2.74
C THR A 202 -30.92 2.53 1.93
N ILE A 203 -32.00 3.12 1.41
CA ILE A 203 -32.88 2.48 0.44
C ILE A 203 -33.18 3.53 -0.62
N HIS A 204 -32.46 3.46 -1.72
CA HIS A 204 -32.39 4.48 -2.73
C HIS A 204 -32.63 3.87 -4.11
N PRO A 205 -33.91 3.58 -4.46
CA PRO A 205 -34.23 2.83 -5.66
C PRO A 205 -33.64 3.49 -6.91
N GLN A 206 -33.01 2.68 -7.75
CA GLN A 206 -32.39 3.09 -9.01
C GLN A 206 -31.16 3.98 -8.87
N LYS A 207 -30.60 4.10 -7.67
CA LYS A 207 -29.37 4.84 -7.40
C LYS A 207 -28.36 3.96 -6.69
N ASN A 208 -27.08 4.25 -6.89
CA ASN A 208 -26.00 3.61 -6.17
C ASN A 208 -25.45 4.54 -5.10
N ASP A 209 -25.48 4.08 -3.85
CA ASP A 209 -24.95 4.76 -2.68
C ASP A 209 -23.61 4.13 -2.25
N TYR A 210 -22.55 4.94 -2.16
CA TYR A 210 -21.19 4.47 -1.90
C TYR A 210 -20.26 5.49 -1.21
N SER A 211 -19.04 5.03 -0.88
CA SER A 211 -17.98 5.82 -0.25
C SER A 211 -18.41 6.44 1.08
N ALA A 212 -18.89 5.60 2.00
CA ALA A 212 -19.31 6.03 3.32
C ALA A 212 -18.13 6.58 4.15
N SER A 213 -18.35 7.72 4.81
CA SER A 213 -17.42 8.35 5.74
C SER A 213 -18.14 8.74 7.03
N PHE A 214 -17.66 8.27 8.17
CA PHE A 214 -18.23 8.63 9.47
C PHE A 214 -17.86 10.05 9.86
N SER A 215 -18.79 10.79 10.47
CA SER A 215 -18.48 12.05 11.15
C SER A 215 -17.52 11.81 12.33
N ALA A 216 -16.75 12.83 12.71
CA ALA A 216 -15.77 12.74 13.79
C ALA A 216 -16.37 12.28 15.14
N ASP A 217 -17.63 12.60 15.41
CA ASP A 217 -18.36 12.16 16.60
C ASP A 217 -19.00 10.77 16.48
N GLY A 218 -18.89 10.15 15.30
CA GLY A 218 -19.41 8.83 14.97
C GLY A 218 -20.93 8.75 14.87
N LYS A 219 -21.66 9.86 14.77
CA LYS A 219 -23.14 9.85 14.78
C LYS A 219 -23.79 9.94 13.40
N LYS A 220 -23.05 10.41 12.41
CA LYS A 220 -23.54 10.58 11.04
C LYS A 220 -22.62 9.86 10.06
N ILE A 221 -23.19 9.52 8.91
CA ILE A 221 -22.46 9.02 7.75
C ILE A 221 -22.69 9.99 6.59
N LEU A 222 -21.60 10.39 5.95
CA LEU A 222 -21.55 11.05 4.66
C LEU A 222 -21.31 9.99 3.58
N PHE A 223 -21.96 10.13 2.45
CA PHE A 223 -21.78 9.21 1.33
C PHE A 223 -22.15 9.90 0.01
N ALA A 224 -21.73 9.30 -1.09
CA ALA A 224 -22.09 9.70 -2.44
C ALA A 224 -23.23 8.82 -2.97
N SER A 225 -24.13 9.43 -3.74
CA SER A 225 -25.25 8.76 -4.40
C SER A 225 -25.27 9.14 -5.88
N SER A 226 -25.34 8.16 -6.79
CA SER A 226 -25.40 8.40 -8.24
C SER A 226 -26.61 7.74 -8.89
N ASP A 227 -27.09 8.34 -9.98
CA ASP A 227 -28.21 7.81 -10.79
C ASP A 227 -27.78 6.68 -11.75
N ASP A 228 -26.49 6.32 -11.76
CA ASP A 228 -25.97 5.22 -12.56
C ASP A 228 -26.45 3.90 -11.97
N ARG A 229 -27.04 3.02 -12.80
CA ARG A 229 -27.58 1.72 -12.37
C ARG A 229 -26.56 0.61 -12.62
N LEU A 230 -25.55 0.54 -11.76
CA LEU A 230 -24.62 -0.59 -11.70
C LEU A 230 -25.21 -1.68 -10.82
N SER A 231 -25.19 -2.92 -11.30
CA SER A 231 -25.67 -4.11 -10.56
C SER A 231 -24.55 -4.86 -9.83
N GLN A 232 -23.33 -4.33 -9.90
CA GLN A 232 -22.08 -4.86 -9.34
C GLN A 232 -21.16 -3.68 -8.98
N ALA A 233 -20.21 -3.92 -8.09
CA ALA A 233 -19.20 -2.93 -7.78
C ALA A 233 -18.32 -2.72 -9.01
N ASN A 234 -18.37 -1.53 -9.61
CA ASN A 234 -17.30 -1.13 -10.50
C ASN A 234 -16.07 -0.93 -9.61
N VAL A 235 -15.05 -1.77 -9.77
CA VAL A 235 -13.68 -1.48 -9.34
C VAL A 235 -13.19 -0.31 -10.17
N THR A 236 -13.74 0.86 -9.89
CA THR A 236 -13.36 2.12 -10.48
C THR A 236 -12.10 2.51 -9.71
N LEU A 237 -10.99 1.86 -10.05
CA LEU A 237 -9.71 2.54 -9.95
C LEU A 237 -9.86 3.84 -10.73
N GLN A 238 -9.17 4.89 -10.34
CA GLN A 238 -9.15 6.12 -11.11
C GLN A 238 -8.53 5.78 -12.49
N SER A 239 -9.33 5.31 -13.45
CA SER A 239 -8.83 4.64 -14.67
C SER A 239 -9.13 5.43 -15.94
N ASP A 240 -9.91 6.50 -15.86
CA ASP A 240 -10.30 7.28 -17.05
C ASP A 240 -10.59 8.77 -16.82
N GLY A 241 -10.23 9.35 -15.66
CA GLY A 241 -10.35 10.79 -15.45
C GLY A 241 -11.78 11.33 -15.31
N SER A 242 -12.78 10.45 -15.19
CA SER A 242 -14.12 10.88 -14.83
C SER A 242 -14.95 9.67 -14.45
N SER A 243 -15.39 9.58 -13.19
CA SER A 243 -16.80 9.27 -13.08
C SER A 243 -17.49 10.46 -13.75
N ALA A 244 -18.03 10.30 -14.96
CA ALA A 244 -18.93 11.29 -15.56
C ALA A 244 -20.28 11.34 -14.79
N ARG A 245 -20.25 10.94 -13.51
CA ARG A 245 -21.38 10.65 -12.66
C ARG A 245 -21.77 11.93 -11.99
N SER A 246 -22.99 12.37 -12.22
CA SER A 246 -23.58 13.42 -11.40
C SER A 246 -23.90 12.80 -10.04
N GLU A 247 -22.94 12.86 -9.12
CA GLU A 247 -23.11 12.38 -7.76
C GLU A 247 -23.68 13.49 -6.87
N LEU A 248 -24.50 13.10 -5.90
CA LEU A 248 -24.97 13.96 -4.82
C LEU A 248 -24.43 13.42 -3.50
N PHE A 249 -23.98 14.33 -2.63
CA PHE A 249 -23.57 13.96 -1.29
C PHE A 249 -24.75 14.04 -0.33
N TYR A 250 -24.90 13.01 0.49
CA TYR A 250 -25.95 12.91 1.49
C TYR A 250 -25.37 12.69 2.88
N LEU A 251 -26.11 13.15 3.87
CA LEU A 251 -25.89 12.82 5.27
C LEU A 251 -27.05 11.97 5.78
N LEU A 252 -26.75 10.94 6.56
CA LEU A 252 -27.73 10.17 7.33
C LEU A 252 -27.24 9.93 8.77
N ASP A 253 -28.16 9.57 9.67
CA ASP A 253 -27.80 9.03 10.98
C ASP A 253 -27.51 7.51 10.91
N LEU A 254 -26.92 6.95 11.97
CA LEU A 254 -26.61 5.51 12.04
C LEU A 254 -27.85 4.60 12.05
N ASN A 255 -29.05 5.15 12.19
CA ASN A 255 -30.28 4.39 12.14
C ASN A 255 -30.84 4.25 10.73
N GLY A 256 -30.28 4.96 9.73
CA GLY A 256 -30.84 5.04 8.38
C GLY A 256 -31.88 6.15 8.22
N ASN A 257 -32.02 7.02 9.22
CA ASN A 257 -33.02 8.09 9.22
C ASN A 257 -32.38 9.43 8.84
N GLN A 258 -33.25 10.40 8.54
CA GLN A 258 -32.89 11.80 8.27
C GLN A 258 -31.90 11.96 7.11
N MET A 259 -32.10 11.18 6.06
CA MET A 259 -31.30 11.31 4.85
C MET A 259 -31.56 12.67 4.18
N THR A 260 -30.53 13.51 4.12
CA THR A 260 -30.62 14.87 3.55
C THR A 260 -29.50 15.13 2.56
N PRO A 261 -29.79 15.73 1.38
CA PRO A 261 -28.75 16.16 0.47
C PRO A 261 -27.95 17.28 1.11
N LEU A 262 -26.63 17.17 1.05
CA LEU A 262 -25.71 18.16 1.61
C LEU A 262 -25.50 19.35 0.67
N MET A 263 -25.52 19.10 -0.64
CA MET A 263 -25.36 20.12 -1.66
C MET A 263 -26.00 19.71 -2.98
N ASN A 264 -26.34 20.69 -3.81
CA ASN A 264 -26.69 20.49 -5.22
C ASN A 264 -25.48 20.89 -6.07
N ASN A 265 -25.02 20.00 -6.96
CA ASN A 265 -23.92 20.28 -7.88
C ASN A 265 -24.34 20.03 -9.33
N SER A 266 -23.72 20.78 -10.24
CA SER A 266 -23.84 20.64 -11.70
C SER A 266 -22.66 19.94 -12.35
N SER A 267 -21.69 19.47 -11.54
CA SER A 267 -20.45 18.84 -11.99
C SER A 267 -20.27 17.51 -11.27
N PRO A 268 -19.65 16.50 -11.90
CA PRO A 268 -19.28 15.27 -11.23
C PRO A 268 -18.44 15.53 -9.99
N ILE A 269 -18.81 14.88 -8.90
CA ILE A 269 -18.12 14.89 -7.61
C ILE A 269 -17.95 13.44 -7.16
N GLY A 270 -17.03 13.16 -6.24
CA GLY A 270 -16.85 11.82 -5.70
C GLY A 270 -15.98 11.76 -4.45
N ASN A 271 -15.88 10.56 -3.88
CA ASN A 271 -14.99 10.22 -2.77
C ASN A 271 -14.99 11.25 -1.60
N PRO A 272 -16.17 11.55 -1.03
CA PRO A 272 -16.26 12.51 0.06
C PRO A 272 -15.71 11.92 1.37
N VAL A 273 -14.90 12.69 2.09
CA VAL A 273 -14.34 12.29 3.39
C VAL A 273 -14.38 13.43 4.40
N PHE A 274 -14.85 13.15 5.62
CA PHE A 274 -14.76 14.11 6.73
C PHE A 274 -13.32 14.34 7.16
N SER A 275 -13.00 15.58 7.55
CA SER A 275 -11.81 15.86 8.34
C SER A 275 -11.92 15.22 9.74
N PRO A 276 -10.80 14.85 10.38
CA PRO A 276 -10.83 14.19 11.70
C PRO A 276 -11.46 15.03 12.82
N ASP A 277 -11.48 16.36 12.66
CA ASP A 277 -12.13 17.29 13.60
C ASP A 277 -13.61 17.55 13.25
N GLY A 278 -14.10 17.01 12.13
CA GLY A 278 -15.47 17.18 11.65
C GLY A 278 -15.81 18.60 11.19
N SER A 279 -14.81 19.45 10.92
CA SER A 279 -15.04 20.83 10.46
C SER A 279 -15.16 20.95 8.94
N GLN A 280 -14.54 20.04 8.19
CA GLN A 280 -14.43 20.09 6.74
C GLN A 280 -14.74 18.75 6.07
N ILE A 281 -15.00 18.81 4.77
CA ILE A 281 -15.10 17.66 3.88
C ILE A 281 -14.13 17.87 2.72
N ALA A 282 -13.27 16.88 2.46
CA ALA A 282 -12.50 16.78 1.22
C ALA A 282 -13.24 15.88 0.24
N PHE A 283 -13.18 16.23 -1.03
CA PHE A 283 -13.83 15.48 -2.11
C PHE A 283 -13.16 15.81 -3.44
N GLU A 284 -13.35 14.97 -4.44
CA GLU A 284 -12.92 15.26 -5.80
C GLU A 284 -14.06 15.86 -6.62
N ALA A 285 -13.74 16.73 -7.58
CA ALA A 285 -14.72 17.26 -8.51
C ALA A 285 -14.09 17.63 -9.85
N ASN A 286 -14.81 17.42 -10.96
CA ASN A 286 -14.41 17.86 -12.29
C ASN A 286 -15.16 19.14 -12.68
N ALA A 287 -14.63 20.29 -12.27
CA ALA A 287 -15.17 21.60 -12.65
C ALA A 287 -14.28 22.36 -13.66
N GLY A 288 -13.11 21.82 -14.00
CA GLY A 288 -12.07 22.50 -14.78
C GLY A 288 -11.54 21.73 -15.99
N GLY A 289 -12.11 20.57 -16.33
CA GLY A 289 -11.65 19.71 -17.43
C GLY A 289 -10.77 18.53 -17.00
N ASN A 290 -10.35 18.51 -15.73
CA ASN A 290 -9.67 17.42 -15.02
C ASN A 290 -10.26 17.29 -13.61
N LEU A 291 -10.04 16.16 -12.94
CA LEU A 291 -10.38 16.00 -11.53
C LEU A 291 -9.42 16.81 -10.66
N ASP A 292 -9.97 17.52 -9.67
CA ASP A 292 -9.20 18.17 -8.62
C ASP A 292 -9.78 17.88 -7.24
N ILE A 293 -8.95 18.09 -6.22
CA ILE A 293 -9.40 18.04 -4.83
C ILE A 293 -10.01 19.38 -4.43
N TYR A 294 -11.16 19.33 -3.78
CA TYR A 294 -11.87 20.45 -3.19
C TYR A 294 -12.04 20.25 -1.68
N LEU A 295 -12.21 21.37 -0.98
CA LEU A 295 -12.65 21.42 0.41
C LEU A 295 -13.94 22.21 0.51
N MET A 296 -14.78 21.83 1.46
CA MET A 296 -15.96 22.58 1.90
C MET A 296 -16.19 22.39 3.40
N ASP A 297 -17.05 23.21 3.97
CA ASP A 297 -17.52 23.04 5.35
C ASP A 297 -18.53 21.88 5.42
N THR A 298 -18.74 21.32 6.61
CA THR A 298 -19.68 20.20 6.82
C THR A 298 -21.15 20.54 6.62
N ASP A 299 -21.48 21.81 6.40
CA ASP A 299 -22.82 22.27 5.99
C ASP A 299 -22.96 22.46 4.47
N GLY A 300 -21.92 22.08 3.70
CA GLY A 300 -21.88 22.17 2.24
C GLY A 300 -21.46 23.54 1.70
N LYS A 301 -21.12 24.51 2.55
CA LYS A 301 -20.69 25.86 2.14
C LYS A 301 -19.18 25.98 1.98
N ASN A 302 -18.73 27.16 1.54
CA ASN A 302 -17.31 27.53 1.45
C ASN A 302 -16.46 26.58 0.59
N ARG A 303 -17.08 26.04 -0.47
CA ARG A 303 -16.39 25.21 -1.46
C ARG A 303 -15.20 25.95 -2.08
N ARG A 304 -14.02 25.32 -2.06
CA ARG A 304 -12.79 25.83 -2.68
C ARG A 304 -11.93 24.71 -3.24
N ARG A 305 -11.34 24.95 -4.42
CA ARG A 305 -10.36 24.07 -5.08
C ARG A 305 -9.02 24.17 -4.36
N ILE A 306 -8.33 23.05 -4.14
CA ILE A 306 -7.02 23.01 -3.45
C ILE A 306 -5.89 22.35 -4.24
N THR A 307 -6.20 21.72 -5.37
CA THR A 307 -5.20 21.32 -6.37
C THR A 307 -5.54 21.97 -7.72
N THR A 308 -4.53 22.33 -8.50
CA THR A 308 -4.72 23.11 -9.74
C THR A 308 -3.84 22.65 -10.90
N GLU A 309 -3.16 21.52 -10.75
CA GLU A 309 -2.32 20.98 -11.81
C GLU A 309 -3.19 20.51 -12.97
N PRO A 310 -2.70 20.55 -14.23
CA PRO A 310 -3.44 20.08 -15.40
C PRO A 310 -3.41 18.53 -15.50
N ALA A 311 -3.77 17.86 -14.41
CA ALA A 311 -3.79 16.40 -14.29
C ALA A 311 -4.87 15.98 -13.29
N ASP A 312 -5.36 14.75 -13.40
CA ASP A 312 -6.36 14.26 -12.46
C ASP A 312 -5.77 14.08 -11.06
N ASP A 313 -6.39 14.74 -10.08
CA ASP A 313 -6.14 14.56 -8.65
C ASP A 313 -7.42 14.03 -7.98
N GLY A 314 -7.32 12.92 -7.25
CA GLY A 314 -8.48 12.23 -6.68
C GLY A 314 -8.21 11.51 -5.36
N GLN A 315 -9.26 10.84 -4.86
CA GLN A 315 -9.22 9.93 -3.71
C GLN A 315 -8.54 10.54 -2.44
N PRO A 316 -9.05 11.68 -1.93
CA PRO A 316 -8.42 12.35 -0.80
C PRO A 316 -8.58 11.55 0.49
N ALA A 317 -7.54 11.55 1.34
CA ALA A 317 -7.57 10.98 2.67
C ALA A 317 -6.85 11.90 3.66
N PHE A 318 -7.53 12.27 4.75
CA PHE A 318 -6.92 13.07 5.81
C PHE A 318 -5.98 12.25 6.69
N SER A 319 -4.88 12.87 7.14
CA SER A 319 -4.10 12.33 8.25
C SER A 319 -4.92 12.36 9.54
N PRO A 320 -4.70 11.44 10.51
CA PRO A 320 -5.50 11.39 11.74
C PRO A 320 -5.42 12.66 12.60
N ASP A 321 -4.34 13.43 12.45
CA ASP A 321 -4.15 14.72 13.12
C ASP A 321 -4.69 15.92 12.31
N GLY A 322 -5.30 15.69 11.15
CA GLY A 322 -5.93 16.68 10.29
C GLY A 322 -4.95 17.63 9.58
N LYS A 323 -3.63 17.44 9.73
CA LYS A 323 -2.64 18.37 9.17
C LYS A 323 -2.33 18.14 7.70
N TYR A 324 -2.54 16.92 7.21
CA TYR A 324 -2.18 16.53 5.87
C TYR A 324 -3.35 15.88 5.15
N ILE A 325 -3.32 15.95 3.82
CA ILE A 325 -4.16 15.17 2.92
C ILE A 325 -3.23 14.36 2.04
N ALA A 326 -3.39 13.04 2.03
CA ALA A 326 -2.87 12.17 0.97
C ALA A 326 -3.89 12.09 -0.16
N PHE A 327 -3.42 12.02 -1.39
CA PHE A 327 -4.28 11.97 -2.58
C PHE A 327 -3.53 11.30 -3.73
N VAL A 328 -4.26 10.90 -4.75
CA VAL A 328 -3.72 10.30 -5.96
C VAL A 328 -3.60 11.37 -7.03
N SER A 329 -2.51 11.37 -7.80
CA SER A 329 -2.30 12.32 -8.90
C SER A 329 -1.68 11.66 -10.12
N ARG A 330 -2.13 12.05 -11.31
CA ARG A 330 -1.59 11.61 -12.60
C ARG A 330 -0.57 12.57 -13.22
N ARG A 331 -0.05 13.54 -12.45
CA ARG A 331 0.82 14.60 -12.99
C ARG A 331 2.20 14.12 -13.48
N ASP A 332 2.58 12.88 -13.16
CA ASP A 332 3.86 12.26 -13.54
C ASP A 332 3.65 11.00 -14.42
N ASP A 333 2.74 11.08 -15.39
CA ASP A 333 2.37 10.07 -16.41
C ASP A 333 1.57 8.85 -15.92
N ASN A 334 1.80 8.40 -14.69
CA ASN A 334 1.02 7.37 -14.00
C ASN A 334 0.36 7.91 -12.72
N TYR A 335 -0.60 7.18 -12.17
CA TYR A 335 -1.22 7.53 -10.88
C TYR A 335 -0.29 7.20 -9.73
N GLU A 336 0.10 8.22 -8.98
CA GLU A 336 1.02 8.09 -7.87
C GLU A 336 0.46 8.80 -6.63
N LEU A 337 0.98 8.41 -5.46
CA LEU A 337 0.55 8.99 -4.20
C LEU A 337 1.26 10.31 -3.93
N TYR A 338 0.50 11.32 -3.56
CA TYR A 338 0.98 12.62 -3.11
C TYR A 338 0.48 12.90 -1.70
N MET A 339 1.14 13.86 -1.06
CA MET A 339 0.68 14.43 0.19
C MET A 339 0.87 15.95 0.18
N MET A 340 -0.08 16.65 0.77
CA MET A 340 -0.07 18.10 0.94
C MET A 340 -0.47 18.47 2.36
N ASP A 341 -0.22 19.71 2.75
CA ASP A 341 -0.83 20.28 3.93
C ASP A 341 -2.35 20.38 3.70
N ALA A 342 -3.16 20.26 4.75
CA ALA A 342 -4.63 20.24 4.65
C ALA A 342 -5.23 21.52 4.00
N ASN A 343 -4.46 22.59 3.88
CA ASN A 343 -4.88 23.79 3.17
C ASN A 343 -4.67 23.75 1.64
N GLY A 344 -3.93 22.75 1.11
CA GLY A 344 -3.58 22.59 -0.30
C GLY A 344 -2.10 22.85 -0.63
N SER A 345 -1.32 23.41 0.30
CA SER A 345 0.07 23.80 0.07
C SER A 345 1.06 22.64 0.31
N ASN A 346 2.34 22.85 -0.04
CA ASN A 346 3.43 21.90 0.23
C ASN A 346 3.20 20.48 -0.35
N GLN A 347 2.63 20.42 -1.56
CA GLN A 347 2.40 19.18 -2.29
C GLN A 347 3.74 18.48 -2.58
N ARG A 348 3.80 17.18 -2.29
CA ARG A 348 4.98 16.34 -2.52
C ARG A 348 4.57 14.93 -2.88
N ARG A 349 5.26 14.35 -3.87
CA ARG A 349 5.12 12.95 -4.26
C ARG A 349 5.65 12.03 -3.15
N LEU A 350 5.00 10.88 -2.95
CA LEU A 350 5.34 9.90 -1.91
C LEU A 350 5.91 8.60 -2.48
N THR A 351 5.49 8.22 -3.67
CA THR A 351 5.84 6.99 -4.36
C THR A 351 6.54 7.30 -5.68
N TYR A 352 7.26 6.32 -6.23
CA TYR A 352 8.05 6.51 -7.45
C TYR A 352 8.08 5.17 -8.21
N THR A 353 6.94 4.75 -8.73
CA THR A 353 6.79 3.44 -9.39
C THR A 353 6.36 3.60 -10.85
N PRO A 354 6.55 2.57 -11.70
CA PRO A 354 6.05 2.59 -13.08
C PRO A 354 4.58 2.12 -13.19
N VAL A 355 3.94 1.79 -12.07
CA VAL A 355 2.57 1.24 -12.02
C VAL A 355 1.64 2.22 -11.35
N ASP A 356 0.35 2.10 -11.59
CA ASP A 356 -0.63 2.95 -10.92
C ASP A 356 -0.85 2.56 -9.45
N GLU A 357 -1.06 3.57 -8.61
CA GLU A 357 -1.30 3.46 -7.18
C GLU A 357 -2.53 4.27 -6.75
N TYR A 358 -3.35 3.70 -5.86
CA TYR A 358 -4.69 4.18 -5.54
C TYR A 358 -5.03 4.05 -4.05
N ASP A 359 -6.18 4.62 -3.66
CA ASP A 359 -6.84 4.46 -2.36
C ASP A 359 -5.90 4.66 -1.14
N PRO A 360 -5.26 5.82 -0.98
CA PRO A 360 -4.40 6.06 0.17
C PRO A 360 -5.21 6.08 1.47
N ALA A 361 -4.79 5.32 2.49
CA ALA A 361 -5.44 5.28 3.80
C ALA A 361 -4.41 5.41 4.92
N PHE A 362 -4.57 6.42 5.78
CA PHE A 362 -3.65 6.62 6.90
C PHE A 362 -3.87 5.60 8.02
N SER A 363 -2.78 5.04 8.53
CA SER A 363 -2.78 4.36 9.83
C SER A 363 -3.19 5.33 10.95
N SER A 364 -3.83 4.81 12.00
CA SER A 364 -4.38 5.61 13.11
C SER A 364 -3.36 6.47 13.86
N ASP A 365 -2.06 6.12 13.80
CA ASP A 365 -0.98 6.90 14.39
C ASP A 365 -0.31 7.89 13.41
N GLY A 366 -0.79 7.95 12.17
CA GLY A 366 -0.32 8.84 11.11
C GLY A 366 1.09 8.51 10.58
N LYS A 367 1.69 7.36 10.95
CA LYS A 367 3.08 7.04 10.56
C LYS A 367 3.18 6.22 9.27
N LYS A 368 2.10 5.55 8.89
CA LYS A 368 2.02 4.72 7.69
C LYS A 368 0.80 5.06 6.84
N LEU A 369 0.90 4.70 5.57
CA LEU A 369 -0.15 4.81 4.57
C LEU A 369 -0.34 3.44 3.91
N ALA A 370 -1.52 2.84 4.03
CA ALA A 370 -1.91 1.72 3.18
C ALA A 370 -2.40 2.26 1.84
N TYR A 371 -2.19 1.51 0.77
CA TYR A 371 -2.60 1.91 -0.57
C TYR A 371 -2.72 0.68 -1.47
N VAL A 372 -3.40 0.82 -2.59
CA VAL A 372 -3.50 -0.18 -3.65
C VAL A 372 -2.42 0.06 -4.67
N SER A 373 -1.76 -0.98 -5.16
CA SER A 373 -0.79 -0.91 -6.25
C SER A 373 -1.13 -1.94 -7.32
N ALA A 374 -1.13 -1.51 -8.59
CA ALA A 374 -1.29 -2.38 -9.75
C ALA A 374 -0.02 -3.21 -10.08
N LYS A 375 0.80 -3.49 -9.06
CA LYS A 375 2.07 -4.19 -9.21
C LYS A 375 1.84 -5.70 -9.27
N GLY A 376 2.09 -6.30 -10.44
CA GLY A 376 2.14 -7.77 -10.60
C GLY A 376 0.83 -8.41 -11.02
N HIS A 377 0.24 -7.87 -12.10
CA HIS A 377 -1.01 -8.30 -12.79
C HIS A 377 -2.31 -8.16 -11.99
N ASP A 378 -2.25 -8.18 -10.66
CA ASP A 378 -3.39 -7.96 -9.75
C ASP A 378 -3.24 -6.65 -8.97
N LEU A 379 -4.34 -6.21 -8.34
CA LEU A 379 -4.34 -5.09 -7.40
C LEU A 379 -4.00 -5.59 -6.01
N GLU A 380 -2.92 -5.06 -5.44
CA GLU A 380 -2.40 -5.53 -4.16
C GLU A 380 -2.32 -4.40 -3.14
N LEU A 381 -2.53 -4.75 -1.87
CA LEU A 381 -2.36 -3.82 -0.78
C LEU A 381 -0.89 -3.67 -0.43
N MET A 382 -0.47 -2.43 -0.29
CA MET A 382 0.87 -2.03 0.10
C MET A 382 0.81 -1.18 1.37
N LEU A 383 1.90 -1.13 2.13
CA LEU A 383 2.04 -0.34 3.35
C LEU A 383 3.32 0.49 3.30
N LEU A 384 3.19 1.79 3.11
CA LEU A 384 4.27 2.77 3.10
C LEU A 384 4.54 3.30 4.50
N ASP A 385 5.79 3.20 4.97
CA ASP A 385 6.26 3.94 6.14
C ASP A 385 6.66 5.36 5.74
N LEU A 386 5.94 6.37 6.24
CA LEU A 386 6.07 7.75 5.78
C LEU A 386 7.41 8.39 6.15
N LYS A 387 8.08 7.87 7.18
CA LYS A 387 9.38 8.35 7.65
C LYS A 387 10.53 7.78 6.83
N THR A 388 10.51 6.47 6.58
CA THR A 388 11.60 5.75 5.93
C THR A 388 11.43 5.61 4.43
N LYS A 389 10.22 5.85 3.92
CA LYS A 389 9.81 5.63 2.52
C LYS A 389 9.91 4.18 2.07
N ALA A 390 9.95 3.25 3.02
CA ALA A 390 9.92 1.83 2.73
C ALA A 390 8.49 1.35 2.56
N SER A 391 8.20 0.65 1.47
CA SER A 391 6.93 -0.04 1.24
C SER A 391 7.05 -1.52 1.55
N LEU A 392 6.00 -2.08 2.15
CA LEU A 392 5.81 -3.52 2.39
C LEU A 392 4.55 -3.96 1.65
N GLN A 393 4.64 -4.99 0.81
CA GLN A 393 3.46 -5.63 0.24
C GLN A 393 2.74 -6.42 1.33
N LEU A 394 1.42 -6.25 1.42
CA LEU A 394 0.57 -6.89 2.43
C LEU A 394 -0.17 -8.11 1.87
N THR A 395 -0.51 -8.10 0.59
CA THR A 395 -1.28 -9.17 -0.07
C THR A 395 -0.59 -9.65 -1.35
N LYS A 396 -0.69 -10.95 -1.61
CA LYS A 396 -0.49 -11.58 -2.92
C LYS A 396 -1.41 -12.78 -3.02
N THR A 397 -2.64 -12.55 -3.43
CA THR A 397 -3.70 -13.58 -3.52
C THR A 397 -4.31 -13.60 -4.91
N PRO A 398 -5.03 -14.67 -5.30
CA PRO A 398 -5.92 -14.57 -6.45
C PRO A 398 -6.91 -13.42 -6.24
N GLY A 399 -7.14 -12.64 -7.29
CA GLY A 399 -8.09 -11.53 -7.24
C GLY A 399 -7.49 -10.20 -6.79
N ALA A 400 -8.27 -9.14 -6.98
CA ALA A 400 -8.00 -7.80 -6.52
C ALA A 400 -8.12 -7.68 -4.99
N ASN A 401 -7.27 -6.83 -4.41
CA ASN A 401 -7.34 -6.38 -3.02
C ASN A 401 -7.36 -4.85 -3.03
N ILE A 402 -8.49 -4.25 -2.63
CA ILE A 402 -8.79 -2.83 -2.83
C ILE A 402 -9.44 -2.16 -1.60
N ASN A 403 -9.56 -0.83 -1.65
CA ASN A 403 -10.24 -0.01 -0.65
C ASN A 403 -9.79 -0.26 0.81
N PRO A 404 -8.48 -0.11 1.12
CA PRO A 404 -7.98 -0.26 2.48
C PRO A 404 -8.56 0.80 3.44
N ALA A 405 -8.97 0.39 4.64
CA ALA A 405 -9.44 1.28 5.69
C ALA A 405 -8.92 0.87 7.07
N PHE A 406 -8.23 1.79 7.75
CA PHE A 406 -7.63 1.53 9.07
C PHE A 406 -8.63 1.68 10.21
N SER A 407 -8.54 0.77 11.17
CA SER A 407 -9.13 0.93 12.50
C SER A 407 -8.11 1.56 13.47
N LEU A 408 -8.61 2.16 14.56
CA LEU A 408 -7.76 2.69 15.64
C LEU A 408 -6.86 1.63 16.30
N ASN A 409 -7.27 0.37 16.28
CA ASN A 409 -6.63 -0.72 17.03
C ASN A 409 -5.59 -1.53 16.23
N GLY A 410 -5.16 -1.04 15.06
CA GLY A 410 -4.15 -1.70 14.23
C GLY A 410 -4.71 -2.81 13.33
N LYS A 411 -6.00 -2.75 13.02
CA LYS A 411 -6.63 -3.58 11.98
C LYS A 411 -6.81 -2.79 10.68
N LEU A 412 -6.85 -3.50 9.56
CA LEU A 412 -7.07 -2.97 8.22
C LEU A 412 -8.22 -3.75 7.58
N ALA A 413 -9.34 -3.09 7.32
CA ALA A 413 -10.41 -3.65 6.49
C ALA A 413 -10.10 -3.36 5.02
N PHE A 414 -10.50 -4.25 4.13
CA PHE A 414 -10.33 -4.10 2.69
C PHE A 414 -11.35 -4.98 1.95
N ALA A 415 -11.57 -4.72 0.66
CA ALA A 415 -12.38 -5.55 -0.20
C ALA A 415 -11.51 -6.47 -1.07
N SER A 416 -11.93 -7.72 -1.28
CA SER A 416 -11.23 -8.64 -2.18
C SER A 416 -12.18 -9.61 -2.87
N ASP A 417 -11.94 -9.89 -4.15
CA ASP A 417 -12.69 -10.85 -4.97
C ASP A 417 -12.02 -12.23 -5.04
N ARG A 418 -11.12 -12.52 -4.09
CA ARG A 418 -10.47 -13.84 -3.92
C ARG A 418 -11.45 -15.01 -3.74
N THR A 419 -12.74 -14.72 -3.60
CA THR A 419 -13.87 -15.67 -3.49
C THR A 419 -14.96 -15.40 -4.54
N ASP A 420 -14.60 -14.99 -5.76
CA ASP A 420 -15.47 -14.73 -6.93
C ASP A 420 -16.30 -13.44 -6.87
N TYR A 421 -16.73 -13.01 -5.68
CA TYR A 421 -17.34 -11.70 -5.43
C TYR A 421 -16.47 -10.86 -4.52
N LEU A 422 -16.54 -9.54 -4.64
CA LEU A 422 -15.90 -8.65 -3.67
C LEU A 422 -16.52 -8.86 -2.30
N GLU A 423 -15.69 -9.19 -1.32
CA GLU A 423 -16.10 -9.35 0.06
C GLU A 423 -15.22 -8.51 0.98
N ILE A 424 -15.74 -8.15 2.16
CA ILE A 424 -14.99 -7.41 3.16
C ILE A 424 -14.14 -8.38 3.97
N TYR A 425 -12.85 -8.12 4.01
CA TYR A 425 -11.85 -8.85 4.80
C TYR A 425 -11.24 -7.94 5.85
N LEU A 426 -10.74 -8.54 6.93
CA LEU A 426 -10.12 -7.86 8.06
C LEU A 426 -8.74 -8.43 8.35
N MET A 427 -7.71 -7.63 8.09
CA MET A 427 -6.31 -7.96 8.41
C MET A 427 -5.92 -7.42 9.79
N ASP A 428 -5.39 -8.26 10.68
CA ASP A 428 -4.86 -7.82 11.98
C ASP A 428 -3.34 -7.60 11.92
N LEU A 429 -2.92 -6.34 11.81
CA LEU A 429 -1.49 -5.97 11.68
C LEU A 429 -0.67 -6.23 12.95
N ARG A 430 -1.31 -6.68 14.05
CA ARG A 430 -0.65 -7.13 15.28
C ARG A 430 -0.37 -8.62 15.27
N ARG A 431 -0.93 -9.36 14.31
CA ARG A 431 -0.77 -10.81 14.12
C ARG A 431 -0.04 -11.12 12.80
N PRO A 432 1.26 -10.81 12.71
CA PRO A 432 2.06 -11.13 11.52
C PRO A 432 2.13 -12.64 11.31
N MET A 433 2.28 -13.06 10.05
CA MET A 433 2.59 -14.46 9.74
C MET A 433 3.89 -14.88 10.43
N SER A 434 3.90 -16.05 11.09
CA SER A 434 5.10 -16.58 11.68
C SER A 434 5.99 -17.27 10.64
N GLN A 435 7.28 -17.39 10.95
CA GLN A 435 8.23 -18.09 10.08
C GLN A 435 7.82 -19.55 9.82
N THR A 436 7.29 -20.25 10.82
CA THR A 436 6.88 -21.65 10.70
C THR A 436 5.65 -21.81 9.80
N GLU A 437 4.65 -20.94 9.97
CA GLU A 437 3.47 -20.90 9.10
C GLU A 437 3.88 -20.63 7.65
N LEU A 438 4.72 -19.61 7.44
CA LEU A 438 5.20 -19.23 6.11
C LEU A 438 5.98 -20.36 5.42
N ILE A 439 6.92 -21.00 6.13
CA ILE A 439 7.67 -22.15 5.57
C ILE A 439 6.72 -23.29 5.20
N THR A 440 5.69 -23.54 6.01
CA THR A 440 4.69 -24.57 5.73
C THR A 440 3.90 -24.23 4.48
N ASN A 441 3.42 -23.00 4.35
CA ASN A 441 2.66 -22.52 3.19
C ASN A 441 3.50 -22.61 1.91
N ILE A 442 4.75 -22.14 1.92
CA ILE A 442 5.63 -22.21 0.75
C ILE A 442 5.89 -23.67 0.34
N LYS A 443 6.07 -24.59 1.30
CA LYS A 443 6.25 -26.01 0.98
C LYS A 443 5.02 -26.62 0.30
N LYS A 444 3.81 -26.26 0.75
CA LYS A 444 2.55 -26.68 0.12
C LYS A 444 2.44 -26.18 -1.32
N MET A 445 2.77 -24.91 -1.55
CA MET A 445 2.81 -24.34 -2.91
C MET A 445 3.78 -25.12 -3.82
N ILE A 446 4.96 -25.46 -3.31
CA ILE A 446 5.98 -26.23 -4.06
C ILE A 446 5.50 -27.66 -4.37
N SER A 447 4.74 -28.30 -3.47
CA SER A 447 4.20 -29.64 -3.69
C SER A 447 2.94 -29.67 -4.56
N GLY A 448 2.41 -28.50 -4.95
CA GLY A 448 1.17 -28.39 -5.72
C GLY A 448 -0.10 -28.61 -4.89
N GLU A 449 0.01 -28.57 -3.55
CA GLU A 449 -1.17 -28.53 -2.69
C GLU A 449 -1.81 -27.15 -2.79
N SER A 450 -3.10 -27.09 -3.13
CA SER A 450 -3.82 -25.82 -3.20
C SER A 450 -3.91 -25.19 -1.81
N LEU A 451 -3.58 -23.92 -1.70
CA LEU A 451 -3.93 -23.14 -0.52
C LEU A 451 -5.42 -22.88 -0.55
N ASP A 452 -6.12 -23.35 0.48
CA ASP A 452 -7.54 -23.05 0.63
C ASP A 452 -7.68 -21.62 1.17
N PHE A 453 -7.80 -20.66 0.26
CA PHE A 453 -7.99 -19.25 0.60
C PHE A 453 -9.33 -18.96 1.29
N ARG A 454 -10.29 -19.89 1.25
CA ARG A 454 -11.56 -19.78 1.99
C ARG A 454 -11.43 -20.15 3.47
N SER A 455 -10.31 -20.78 3.84
CA SER A 455 -10.05 -21.23 5.22
C SER A 455 -9.26 -20.24 6.08
N PHE A 456 -8.81 -19.12 5.50
CA PHE A 456 -7.98 -18.11 6.16
C PHE A 456 -8.77 -16.97 6.79
#